data_AF-A0A661PJ02-F1
#
_entry.id   AF-A0A661PJ02-F1
#
_cell.length_a   1.000
_cell.length_b   1.000
_cell.length_c   1.000
_cell.angle_alpha   90.00
_cell.angle_beta   90.00
_cell.angle_gamma   90.00
#
_symmetry.space_group_name_H-M   'P 1'
#
loop_
_entity.id
_entity.type
_entity.pdbx_description
1 polymer ?
#
loop_
_entity_poly.entity_id
_entity_poly.type
_entity_poly.pdbx_seq_one_letter_code
_entity_poly.pdbx_strand_id
1 'polypeptide(L)'
;MLSPRKASLLLSVSAILLALTACDENRLCKKSPDCIVHGKCKKAAEGGCVADGDEGCKASDDCTGLGKCTSKDGACIAGSNADCKASEACAKGGQCDENNGTCVHLAKHFDPDCLKQCRADGQCVKTRDSCIALSKYHCNGSAEDKLDTDGLCFRTGRCTVEKGKCVAASPEDCAKSPLCKDLAQCSVEDGKCVATDEGCKKAQLCIGWGKCTAKDGACAIVSNADCKLGNRCKQTGLCTAKDGKCIADKAADCQQAEICKKVGRCRAKDGKCEK
;
A
#
# COMPACT_ATOMS: atom_id res chain seq x y z
N MET A 1 -29.23 -98.57 -20.01
CA MET A 1 -30.70 -98.47 -20.11
C MET A 1 -31.11 -97.02 -20.14
N LEU A 2 -32.13 -96.72 -20.95
CA LEU A 2 -32.69 -95.42 -21.28
C LEU A 2 -33.16 -94.58 -20.06
N SER A 3 -33.11 -93.25 -20.24
CA SER A 3 -33.80 -92.14 -19.54
C SER A 3 -35.35 -92.34 -19.50
N PRO A 4 -36.24 -91.46 -18.91
CA PRO A 4 -36.05 -90.11 -18.35
C PRO A 4 -37.00 -89.65 -17.19
N ARG A 5 -36.89 -88.35 -16.84
CA ARG A 5 -37.91 -87.39 -16.34
C ARG A 5 -38.50 -87.53 -14.92
N LYS A 6 -38.37 -86.45 -14.14
CA LYS A 6 -39.48 -85.50 -13.87
C LYS A 6 -38.97 -84.20 -13.24
N ALA A 7 -39.30 -83.10 -13.90
CA ALA A 7 -39.22 -81.75 -13.36
C ALA A 7 -40.46 -81.50 -12.47
N SER A 8 -40.27 -80.88 -11.31
CA SER A 8 -41.34 -80.21 -10.58
C SER A 8 -40.81 -78.91 -9.98
N LEU A 9 -41.29 -77.84 -10.60
CA LEU A 9 -41.31 -76.45 -10.19
C LEU A 9 -42.08 -76.31 -8.85
N LEU A 10 -41.58 -75.53 -7.88
CA LEU A 10 -42.40 -74.84 -6.86
C LEU A 10 -41.59 -73.69 -6.21
N LEU A 11 -42.25 -72.53 -6.13
CA LEU A 11 -41.77 -71.20 -5.71
C LEU A 11 -41.67 -71.03 -4.18
N SER A 12 -40.82 -70.09 -3.71
CA SER A 12 -41.15 -68.96 -2.80
C SER A 12 -39.87 -68.43 -2.12
N VAL A 13 -39.21 -67.39 -2.62
CA VAL A 13 -39.35 -65.96 -2.22
C VAL A 13 -39.42 -65.76 -0.70
N SER A 14 -38.29 -65.38 -0.09
CA SER A 14 -38.18 -64.21 0.82
C SER A 14 -36.78 -64.16 1.45
N ALA A 15 -35.79 -63.84 0.61
CA ALA A 15 -34.62 -63.13 1.11
C ALA A 15 -35.09 -61.69 1.36
N ILE A 16 -35.50 -61.40 2.59
CA ILE A 16 -35.73 -60.03 3.05
C ILE A 16 -34.35 -59.37 3.08
N LEU A 17 -33.97 -58.81 1.93
CA LEU A 17 -32.92 -57.81 1.83
C LEU A 17 -33.40 -56.61 2.67
N LEU A 18 -32.83 -56.47 3.87
CA LEU A 18 -32.85 -55.23 4.63
C LEU A 18 -32.10 -54.17 3.81
N ALA A 19 -32.78 -53.58 2.82
CA ALA A 19 -32.41 -52.30 2.26
C ALA A 19 -32.73 -51.23 3.30
N LEU A 20 -31.89 -51.14 4.34
CA LEU A 20 -31.74 -49.90 5.08
C LEU A 20 -31.18 -48.90 4.07
N THR A 21 -32.07 -48.13 3.45
CA THR A 21 -31.71 -46.92 2.73
C THR A 21 -30.88 -46.09 3.70
N ALA A 22 -29.58 -45.98 3.46
CA ALA A 22 -28.72 -45.08 4.22
C ALA A 22 -29.37 -43.69 4.16
N CYS A 23 -29.82 -43.19 5.31
CA CYS A 23 -30.30 -41.81 5.42
C CYS A 23 -29.14 -40.92 4.98
N ASP A 24 -29.29 -40.21 3.86
CA ASP A 24 -28.32 -39.18 3.46
C ASP A 24 -28.27 -38.13 4.57
N GLU A 25 -27.25 -38.23 5.41
CA GLU A 25 -27.06 -37.34 6.56
C GLU A 25 -26.81 -35.89 6.16
N ASN A 26 -26.46 -35.66 4.89
CA ASN A 26 -26.28 -34.34 4.29
C ASN A 26 -27.58 -33.78 3.73
N ARG A 27 -28.69 -34.53 3.71
CA ARG A 27 -29.97 -34.10 3.11
C ARG A 27 -30.47 -32.76 3.62
N LEU A 28 -30.26 -32.46 4.91
CA LEU A 28 -30.64 -31.18 5.49
C LEU A 28 -29.76 -30.05 4.98
N CYS A 29 -28.44 -30.27 4.90
CA CYS A 29 -27.49 -29.30 4.35
C CYS A 29 -27.71 -29.08 2.85
N LYS A 30 -27.91 -30.13 2.05
CA LYS A 30 -28.18 -30.02 0.61
C LYS A 30 -29.44 -29.21 0.25
N LYS A 31 -30.38 -29.05 1.20
CA LYS A 31 -31.60 -28.26 1.02
C LYS A 31 -31.54 -26.91 1.74
N SER A 32 -30.47 -26.62 2.48
CA SER A 32 -30.36 -25.39 3.22
C SER A 32 -29.97 -24.24 2.28
N PRO A 33 -30.33 -22.99 2.65
CA PRO A 33 -29.80 -21.81 1.98
C PRO A 33 -28.26 -21.79 1.97
N ASP A 34 -27.60 -22.32 3.01
CA ASP A 34 -26.14 -22.37 3.08
C ASP A 34 -25.52 -23.22 1.96
N CYS A 35 -26.19 -24.27 1.49
CA CYS A 35 -25.71 -25.05 0.35
C CYS A 35 -25.86 -24.28 -0.96
N ILE A 36 -27.02 -23.63 -1.18
CA ILE A 36 -27.30 -22.89 -2.40
C ILE A 36 -26.40 -21.66 -2.51
N VAL A 37 -26.32 -20.87 -1.43
CA VAL A 37 -25.61 -19.59 -1.45
C VAL A 37 -24.12 -19.79 -1.21
N HIS A 38 -23.73 -20.58 -0.21
CA HIS A 38 -22.34 -20.69 0.26
C HIS A 38 -21.66 -22.01 -0.10
N GLY A 39 -22.32 -22.91 -0.84
CA GLY A 39 -21.76 -24.22 -1.22
C GLY A 39 -21.59 -25.19 -0.04
N LYS A 40 -22.18 -24.87 1.13
CA LYS A 40 -22.05 -25.66 2.36
C LYS A 40 -23.08 -26.77 2.40
N CYS A 41 -22.83 -27.84 1.66
CA CYS A 41 -23.79 -28.91 1.42
C CYS A 41 -23.59 -30.17 2.27
N LYS A 42 -22.52 -30.24 3.08
CA LYS A 42 -22.18 -31.42 3.92
C LYS A 42 -22.32 -31.14 5.40
N LYS A 43 -22.88 -32.09 6.14
CA LYS A 43 -22.97 -32.03 7.60
C LYS A 43 -21.59 -32.22 8.22
N ALA A 44 -21.17 -31.30 9.09
CA ALA A 44 -19.93 -31.43 9.85
C ALA A 44 -20.11 -32.36 11.06
N ALA A 45 -19.00 -32.94 11.55
CA ALA A 45 -18.99 -33.83 12.71
C ALA A 45 -19.49 -33.14 14.00
N GLU A 46 -19.21 -31.85 14.13
CA GLU A 46 -19.59 -31.01 15.28
C GLU A 46 -20.97 -30.36 15.11
N GLY A 47 -21.68 -30.69 14.02
CA GLY A 47 -22.93 -30.05 13.62
C GLY A 47 -22.72 -28.86 12.67
N GLY A 48 -23.80 -28.43 12.02
CA GLY A 48 -23.76 -27.40 10.98
C GLY A 48 -23.37 -27.94 9.60
N CYS A 49 -23.36 -27.04 8.61
CA CYS A 49 -23.07 -27.36 7.22
C CYS A 49 -21.75 -26.74 6.77
N VAL A 50 -20.95 -27.50 6.02
CA VAL A 50 -19.63 -27.15 5.50
C VAL A 50 -19.53 -27.47 4.01
N ALA A 51 -18.56 -26.87 3.35
CA ALA A 51 -18.27 -27.14 1.94
C ALA A 51 -17.90 -28.62 1.74
N ASP A 52 -18.45 -29.21 0.67
CA ASP A 52 -18.22 -30.62 0.30
C ASP A 52 -17.38 -30.70 -0.98
N GLY A 53 -16.18 -30.15 -0.92
CA GLY A 53 -15.28 -30.06 -2.07
C GLY A 53 -15.68 -28.99 -3.10
N ASP A 54 -14.85 -28.86 -4.12
CA ASP A 54 -14.95 -27.78 -5.10
C ASP A 54 -16.24 -27.85 -5.93
N GLU A 55 -16.80 -29.04 -6.16
CA GLU A 55 -18.04 -29.18 -6.93
C GLU A 55 -19.23 -28.51 -6.21
N GLY A 56 -19.32 -28.68 -4.90
CA GLY A 56 -20.32 -27.99 -4.07
C GLY A 56 -20.12 -26.48 -4.09
N CYS A 57 -18.87 -26.01 -4.01
CA CYS A 57 -18.57 -24.58 -4.12
C CYS A 57 -18.90 -24.02 -5.50
N LYS A 58 -18.55 -24.73 -6.58
CA LYS A 58 -18.81 -24.31 -7.97
C LYS A 58 -20.29 -24.20 -8.32
N ALA A 59 -21.13 -25.00 -7.66
CA ALA A 59 -22.59 -24.95 -7.84
C ALA A 59 -23.26 -23.81 -7.04
N SER A 60 -22.51 -23.07 -6.21
CA SER A 60 -23.08 -22.05 -5.32
C SER A 60 -23.20 -20.67 -5.95
N ASP A 61 -24.13 -19.86 -5.43
CA ASP A 61 -24.28 -18.46 -5.82
C ASP A 61 -23.02 -17.65 -5.50
N ASP A 62 -22.34 -17.92 -4.37
CA ASP A 62 -21.09 -17.26 -4.00
C ASP A 62 -19.95 -17.54 -4.99
N CYS A 63 -19.92 -18.70 -5.66
CA CYS A 63 -18.95 -18.94 -6.73
C CYS A 63 -19.23 -18.03 -7.94
N THR A 64 -20.49 -17.95 -8.38
CA THR A 64 -20.87 -17.11 -9.52
C THR A 64 -20.74 -15.62 -9.21
N GLY A 65 -21.18 -15.19 -8.03
CA GLY A 65 -21.21 -13.79 -7.63
C GLY A 65 -19.84 -13.27 -7.15
N LEU A 66 -19.16 -14.04 -6.29
CA LEU A 66 -17.98 -13.59 -5.56
C LEU A 66 -16.69 -14.35 -5.92
N GLY A 67 -16.77 -15.36 -6.80
CA GLY A 67 -15.61 -16.18 -7.17
C GLY A 67 -15.19 -17.18 -6.09
N LYS A 68 -16.05 -17.51 -5.12
CA LYS A 68 -15.73 -18.48 -4.06
C LYS A 68 -15.98 -19.92 -4.52
N CYS A 69 -15.17 -20.39 -5.46
CA CYS A 69 -15.38 -21.66 -6.15
C CYS A 69 -14.53 -22.83 -5.62
N THR A 70 -13.61 -22.58 -4.70
CA THR A 70 -12.66 -23.57 -4.20
C THR A 70 -12.94 -23.90 -2.74
N SER A 71 -12.98 -25.19 -2.39
CA SER A 71 -13.19 -25.65 -1.03
C SER A 71 -11.89 -25.65 -0.23
N LYS A 72 -11.91 -25.00 0.94
CA LYS A 72 -10.80 -24.99 1.88
C LYS A 72 -11.31 -24.88 3.31
N ASP A 73 -10.81 -25.74 4.19
CA ASP A 73 -11.11 -25.74 5.63
C ASP A 73 -12.62 -25.70 5.95
N GLY A 74 -13.43 -26.43 5.17
CA GLY A 74 -14.89 -26.50 5.33
C GLY A 74 -15.68 -25.28 4.82
N ALA A 75 -15.02 -24.34 4.13
CA ALA A 75 -15.64 -23.18 3.51
C ALA A 75 -15.32 -23.09 2.01
N CYS A 76 -16.10 -22.28 1.29
CA CYS A 76 -15.80 -21.91 -0.09
C CYS A 76 -15.05 -20.57 -0.10
N ILE A 77 -13.92 -20.54 -0.81
CA ILE A 77 -13.04 -19.39 -0.97
C ILE A 77 -12.71 -19.17 -2.44
N ALA A 78 -12.17 -18.01 -2.78
CA ALA A 78 -11.47 -17.83 -4.05
C ALA A 78 -10.11 -18.53 -3.95
N GLY A 79 -9.93 -19.64 -4.66
CA GLY A 79 -8.69 -20.40 -4.65
C GLY A 79 -7.70 -19.97 -5.73
N SER A 80 -8.16 -19.19 -6.70
CA SER A 80 -7.35 -18.75 -7.82
C SER A 80 -7.87 -17.46 -8.49
N ASN A 81 -6.99 -16.82 -9.27
CA ASN A 81 -7.40 -15.73 -10.16
C ASN A 81 -8.44 -16.17 -11.20
N ALA A 82 -8.51 -17.46 -11.55
CA ALA A 82 -9.52 -17.96 -12.48
C ALA A 82 -10.91 -17.93 -11.84
N ASP A 83 -11.01 -18.29 -10.55
CA ASP A 83 -12.26 -18.21 -9.80
C ASP A 83 -12.76 -16.76 -9.76
N CYS A 84 -11.86 -15.81 -9.47
CA CYS A 84 -12.21 -14.39 -9.46
C CYS A 84 -12.62 -13.87 -10.84
N LYS A 85 -11.87 -14.21 -11.89
CA LYS A 85 -12.17 -13.75 -13.26
C LYS A 85 -13.49 -14.28 -13.82
N ALA A 86 -13.95 -15.43 -13.33
CA ALA A 86 -15.25 -15.98 -13.71
C ALA A 86 -16.44 -15.33 -12.98
N SER A 87 -16.19 -14.51 -11.95
CA SER A 87 -17.23 -13.97 -11.09
C SER A 87 -17.87 -12.67 -11.59
N GLU A 88 -19.11 -12.41 -11.14
CA GLU A 88 -19.76 -11.12 -11.37
C GLU A 88 -19.01 -9.95 -10.69
N ALA A 89 -18.40 -10.18 -9.52
CA ALA A 89 -17.59 -9.19 -8.83
C ALA A 89 -16.41 -8.70 -9.68
N CYS A 90 -15.77 -9.58 -10.45
CA CYS A 90 -14.79 -9.17 -11.46
C CYS A 90 -15.45 -8.40 -12.62
N ALA A 91 -16.50 -8.97 -13.21
CA ALA A 91 -17.15 -8.38 -14.39
C ALA A 91 -17.73 -6.96 -14.16
N LYS A 92 -18.27 -6.70 -12.95
CA LYS A 92 -18.94 -5.44 -12.60
C LYS A 92 -18.08 -4.53 -11.71
N GLY A 93 -17.27 -5.11 -10.82
CA GLY A 93 -16.51 -4.39 -9.79
C GLY A 93 -14.99 -4.41 -9.98
N GLY A 94 -14.47 -5.15 -10.96
CA GLY A 94 -13.03 -5.28 -11.21
C GLY A 94 -12.27 -6.09 -10.15
N GLN A 95 -12.97 -6.84 -9.31
CA GLN A 95 -12.37 -7.72 -8.30
C GLN A 95 -11.91 -9.04 -8.93
N CYS A 96 -10.87 -8.97 -9.76
CA CYS A 96 -10.45 -10.07 -10.63
C CYS A 96 -9.23 -10.85 -10.11
N ASP A 97 -8.70 -10.46 -8.94
CA ASP A 97 -7.47 -10.99 -8.38
C ASP A 97 -7.76 -11.72 -7.06
N GLU A 98 -7.22 -12.92 -6.91
CA GLU A 98 -7.25 -13.67 -5.65
C GLU A 98 -6.24 -13.07 -4.69
N ASN A 99 -6.72 -12.74 -3.49
CA ASN A 99 -5.90 -12.36 -2.35
C ASN A 99 -6.50 -12.96 -1.07
N ASN A 100 -5.74 -13.84 -0.42
CA ASN A 100 -6.08 -14.47 0.86
C ASN A 100 -7.49 -15.11 0.88
N GLY A 101 -7.83 -15.85 -0.17
CA GLY A 101 -9.11 -16.56 -0.26
C GLY A 101 -10.30 -15.70 -0.71
N THR A 102 -10.04 -14.46 -1.14
CA THR A 102 -11.08 -13.51 -1.58
C THR A 102 -10.72 -12.84 -2.89
N CYS A 103 -11.73 -12.39 -3.63
CA CYS A 103 -11.53 -11.63 -4.85
C CYS A 103 -11.46 -10.13 -4.54
N VAL A 104 -10.35 -9.51 -4.92
CA VAL A 104 -10.06 -8.09 -4.70
C VAL A 104 -9.68 -7.43 -6.02
N HIS A 105 -9.76 -6.10 -6.04
CA HIS A 105 -9.17 -5.29 -7.10
C HIS A 105 -7.76 -4.90 -6.63
N LEU A 106 -6.71 -5.67 -6.97
CA LEU A 106 -5.38 -5.50 -6.36
C LEU A 106 -4.84 -4.08 -6.49
N ALA A 107 -5.14 -3.39 -7.59
CA ALA A 107 -4.70 -2.00 -7.78
C ALA A 107 -5.33 -0.99 -6.79
N LYS A 108 -6.40 -1.34 -6.10
CA LYS A 108 -7.12 -0.48 -5.14
C LYS A 108 -7.24 -1.13 -3.76
N HIS A 109 -6.54 -2.24 -3.53
CA HIS A 109 -6.66 -3.02 -2.30
C HIS A 109 -5.67 -2.52 -1.24
N PHE A 110 -6.17 -2.37 -0.02
CA PHE A 110 -5.38 -1.97 1.13
C PHE A 110 -5.41 -3.10 2.15
N ASP A 111 -4.32 -3.86 2.19
CA ASP A 111 -4.19 -5.03 3.05
C ASP A 111 -4.00 -4.58 4.52
N PRO A 112 -4.82 -5.07 5.47
CA PRO A 112 -4.70 -4.76 6.88
C PRO A 112 -3.31 -5.04 7.47
N ASP A 113 -2.61 -6.07 6.98
CA ASP A 113 -1.28 -6.45 7.47
C ASP A 113 -0.20 -5.47 7.00
N CYS A 114 -0.50 -4.65 5.99
CA CYS A 114 0.43 -3.68 5.41
C CYS A 114 0.16 -2.24 5.84
N LEU A 115 -0.81 -1.96 6.73
CA LEU A 115 -1.24 -0.59 7.05
C LEU A 115 -0.10 0.35 7.47
N LYS A 116 0.87 -0.14 8.24
CA LYS A 116 2.01 0.66 8.69
C LYS A 116 2.91 1.08 7.52
N GLN A 117 3.31 0.11 6.68
CA GLN A 117 4.12 0.33 5.48
C GLN A 117 3.36 1.10 4.40
N CYS A 118 2.05 0.91 4.30
CA CYS A 118 1.18 1.64 3.40
C CYS A 118 1.21 3.14 3.71
N ARG A 119 1.04 3.52 4.98
CA ARG A 119 1.09 4.93 5.39
C ARG A 119 2.49 5.53 5.28
N ALA A 120 3.54 4.74 5.54
CA ALA A 120 4.92 5.22 5.49
C ALA A 120 5.41 5.37 4.05
N ASP A 121 5.24 4.32 3.25
CA ASP A 121 5.97 4.09 2.00
C ASP A 121 5.05 3.74 0.81
N GLY A 122 3.72 3.80 0.98
CA GLY A 122 2.75 3.49 -0.09
C GLY A 122 2.68 2.01 -0.45
N GLN A 123 3.24 1.13 0.38
CA GLN A 123 3.25 -0.32 0.18
C GLN A 123 2.05 -0.96 0.87
N CYS A 124 0.95 -1.09 0.15
CA CYS A 124 -0.37 -1.40 0.72
C CYS A 124 -0.88 -2.81 0.41
N VAL A 125 -0.19 -3.58 -0.44
CA VAL A 125 -0.61 -4.92 -0.84
C VAL A 125 0.34 -5.96 -0.28
N LYS A 126 -0.20 -6.97 0.41
CA LYS A 126 0.58 -8.08 0.94
C LYS A 126 0.94 -9.06 -0.17
N THR A 127 2.21 -9.44 -0.22
CA THR A 127 2.69 -10.64 -0.89
C THR A 127 3.19 -11.64 0.14
N ARG A 128 3.63 -12.81 -0.31
CA ARG A 128 4.16 -13.87 0.57
C ARG A 128 5.16 -13.34 1.61
N ASP A 129 6.08 -12.47 1.17
CA ASP A 129 7.24 -12.07 1.99
C ASP A 129 7.27 -10.56 2.32
N SER A 130 6.41 -9.74 1.71
CA SER A 130 6.55 -8.28 1.79
C SER A 130 5.25 -7.51 1.53
N CYS A 131 5.26 -6.21 1.83
CA CYS A 131 4.24 -5.28 1.36
C CYS A 131 4.78 -4.52 0.15
N ILE A 132 3.94 -4.33 -0.88
CA ILE A 132 4.33 -3.64 -2.11
C ILE A 132 3.27 -2.64 -2.57
N ALA A 133 3.69 -1.70 -3.41
CA ALA A 133 2.81 -0.83 -4.17
C ALA A 133 2.56 -1.44 -5.56
N LEU A 134 1.30 -1.63 -5.94
CA LEU A 134 0.93 -2.14 -7.27
C LEU A 134 0.34 -1.07 -8.20
N SER A 135 0.04 0.13 -7.69
CA SER A 135 -0.62 1.17 -8.46
C SER A 135 -0.41 2.56 -7.84
N LYS A 136 -0.76 3.60 -8.60
CA LYS A 136 -0.81 4.99 -8.11
C LYS A 136 -1.71 5.17 -6.88
N TYR A 137 -2.75 4.36 -6.72
CA TYR A 137 -3.70 4.46 -5.60
C TYR A 137 -3.01 4.18 -4.26
N HIS A 138 -2.09 3.21 -4.23
CA HIS A 138 -1.29 2.92 -3.05
C HIS A 138 -0.31 4.06 -2.70
N CYS A 139 0.35 4.63 -3.71
CA CYS A 139 1.22 5.80 -3.50
C CYS A 139 0.45 7.04 -3.04
N ASN A 140 -0.77 7.20 -3.56
CA ASN A 140 -1.69 8.27 -3.16
C ASN A 140 -2.32 8.05 -1.80
N GLY A 141 -2.23 6.84 -1.22
CA GLY A 141 -2.89 6.49 0.05
C GLY A 141 -4.42 6.37 -0.05
N SER A 142 -4.99 6.23 -1.25
CA SER A 142 -6.44 6.30 -1.48
C SER A 142 -6.86 5.39 -2.63
N ALA A 143 -7.97 4.66 -2.46
CA ALA A 143 -8.58 3.82 -3.51
C ALA A 143 -9.37 4.63 -4.56
N GLU A 144 -9.59 5.92 -4.28
CA GLU A 144 -10.30 6.86 -5.15
C GLU A 144 -9.31 7.69 -5.95
N ASP A 145 -9.76 8.32 -7.04
CA ASP A 145 -9.00 9.34 -7.77
C ASP A 145 -8.94 10.68 -7.01
N LYS A 146 -8.80 10.60 -5.68
CA LYS A 146 -8.55 11.71 -4.76
C LYS A 146 -7.25 11.44 -4.03
N LEU A 147 -6.39 12.44 -4.01
CA LEU A 147 -5.14 12.42 -3.27
C LEU A 147 -5.42 12.48 -1.77
N ASP A 148 -4.85 11.55 -1.00
CA ASP A 148 -4.76 11.67 0.45
C ASP A 148 -3.60 12.63 0.79
N THR A 149 -3.89 13.68 1.56
CA THR A 149 -2.88 14.63 2.01
C THR A 149 -1.92 14.02 3.05
N ASP A 150 -2.30 12.89 3.65
CA ASP A 150 -1.42 12.10 4.50
C ASP A 150 -0.70 10.99 3.71
N GLY A 151 -0.97 10.85 2.41
CA GLY A 151 -0.35 9.88 1.53
C GLY A 151 1.11 10.22 1.20
N LEU A 152 1.92 9.18 0.93
CA LEU A 152 3.33 9.32 0.56
C LEU A 152 3.51 10.24 -0.66
N CYS A 153 2.69 10.06 -1.70
CA CYS A 153 2.74 10.88 -2.92
C CYS A 153 2.61 12.36 -2.58
N PHE A 154 1.61 12.76 -1.78
CA PHE A 154 1.45 14.16 -1.39
C PHE A 154 2.67 14.67 -0.61
N ARG A 155 3.08 13.94 0.43
CA ARG A 155 4.14 14.43 1.34
C ARG A 155 5.52 14.48 0.69
N THR A 156 5.80 13.60 -0.26
CA THR A 156 7.17 13.38 -0.77
C THR A 156 7.33 13.45 -2.29
N GLY A 157 6.23 13.60 -3.03
CA GLY A 157 6.24 13.58 -4.49
C GLY A 157 6.56 12.20 -5.07
N ARG A 158 6.38 11.12 -4.31
CA ARG A 158 6.58 9.74 -4.80
C ARG A 158 5.25 9.14 -5.20
N CYS A 159 4.81 9.43 -6.41
CA CYS A 159 3.46 9.15 -6.89
C CYS A 159 3.37 7.98 -7.87
N THR A 160 4.52 7.55 -8.40
CA THR A 160 4.60 6.54 -9.45
C THR A 160 5.09 5.22 -8.88
N VAL A 161 4.50 4.10 -9.32
CA VAL A 161 4.97 2.77 -8.92
C VAL A 161 6.08 2.29 -9.84
N GLU A 162 7.20 1.93 -9.25
CA GLU A 162 8.30 1.25 -9.93
C GLU A 162 8.80 0.10 -9.05
N LYS A 163 8.84 -1.12 -9.61
CA LYS A 163 9.37 -2.33 -8.93
C LYS A 163 8.78 -2.54 -7.52
N GLY A 164 7.47 -2.35 -7.37
CA GLY A 164 6.76 -2.56 -6.10
C GLY A 164 6.93 -1.42 -5.07
N LYS A 165 7.52 -0.29 -5.46
CA LYS A 165 7.76 0.87 -4.59
C LYS A 165 7.22 2.14 -5.22
N CYS A 166 6.92 3.13 -4.39
CA CYS A 166 6.56 4.46 -4.84
C CYS A 166 7.82 5.32 -5.04
N VAL A 167 7.95 5.92 -6.22
CA VAL A 167 9.06 6.78 -6.63
C VAL A 167 8.52 8.08 -7.22
N ALA A 168 9.37 9.11 -7.22
CA ALA A 168 9.18 10.27 -8.07
C ALA A 168 9.71 9.92 -9.46
N ALA A 169 8.83 9.78 -10.45
CA ALA A 169 9.24 9.42 -11.81
C ALA A 169 9.43 10.65 -12.69
N SER A 170 8.87 11.79 -12.30
CA SER A 170 9.00 13.04 -13.04
C SER A 170 8.94 14.27 -12.12
N PRO A 171 9.41 15.45 -12.60
CA PRO A 171 9.29 16.71 -11.84
C PRO A 171 7.84 17.06 -11.46
N GLU A 172 6.85 16.62 -12.23
CA GLU A 172 5.44 16.85 -11.94
C GLU A 172 4.96 16.11 -10.69
N ASP A 173 5.54 14.94 -10.38
CA ASP A 173 5.29 14.23 -9.12
C ASP A 173 5.80 15.08 -7.93
N CYS A 174 7.00 15.65 -8.08
CA CYS A 174 7.61 16.50 -7.05
C CYS A 174 6.91 17.84 -6.88
N ALA A 175 6.45 18.47 -7.97
CA ALA A 175 5.88 19.82 -7.98
C ALA A 175 4.66 19.99 -7.06
N LYS A 176 3.92 18.90 -6.82
CA LYS A 176 2.71 18.91 -5.97
C LYS A 176 3.05 18.79 -4.48
N SER A 177 4.25 18.34 -4.14
CA SER A 177 4.65 18.05 -2.76
C SER A 177 5.08 19.29 -1.97
N PRO A 178 4.93 19.29 -0.63
CA PRO A 178 5.54 20.29 0.23
C PRO A 178 7.07 20.35 0.10
N LEU A 179 7.75 19.25 -0.24
CA LEU A 179 9.20 19.26 -0.43
C LEU A 179 9.64 20.21 -1.55
N CYS A 180 8.91 20.26 -2.66
CA CYS A 180 9.19 21.23 -3.73
C CYS A 180 8.92 22.66 -3.27
N LYS A 181 7.78 22.91 -2.62
CA LYS A 181 7.36 24.26 -2.22
C LYS A 181 8.23 24.86 -1.12
N ASP A 182 8.57 24.07 -0.12
CA ASP A 182 9.21 24.55 1.11
C ASP A 182 10.72 24.35 1.10
N LEU A 183 11.19 23.27 0.44
CA LEU A 183 12.59 22.84 0.45
C LEU A 183 13.27 22.92 -0.92
N ALA A 184 12.57 23.42 -1.95
CA ALA A 184 13.03 23.48 -3.34
C ALA A 184 13.39 22.12 -3.97
N GLN A 185 12.88 21.03 -3.42
CA GLN A 185 13.09 19.67 -3.93
C GLN A 185 12.08 19.36 -5.04
N CYS A 186 12.29 19.95 -6.22
CA CYS A 186 11.37 19.85 -7.35
C CYS A 186 11.88 18.98 -8.51
N SER A 187 13.14 18.56 -8.47
CA SER A 187 13.77 17.74 -9.50
C SER A 187 13.81 16.28 -9.08
N VAL A 188 13.96 15.36 -10.04
CA VAL A 188 14.02 13.92 -9.77
C VAL A 188 15.45 13.40 -9.87
N GLU A 189 15.87 12.67 -8.84
CA GLU A 189 17.12 11.91 -8.81
C GLU A 189 16.89 10.63 -8.00
N ASP A 190 17.28 9.48 -8.56
CA ASP A 190 17.13 8.14 -7.94
C ASP A 190 15.72 7.86 -7.38
N GLY A 191 14.68 8.26 -8.12
CA GLY A 191 13.29 8.07 -7.73
C GLY A 191 12.83 8.94 -6.54
N LYS A 192 13.57 10.01 -6.24
CA LYS A 192 13.28 10.95 -5.14
C LYS A 192 13.25 12.39 -5.65
N CYS A 193 12.52 13.22 -4.92
CA CYS A 193 12.55 14.66 -5.12
C CYS A 193 13.80 15.26 -4.47
N VAL A 194 14.57 16.00 -5.26
CA VAL A 194 15.83 16.63 -4.86
C VAL A 194 15.88 18.10 -5.27
N ALA A 195 16.70 18.86 -4.55
CA ALA A 195 16.94 20.26 -4.84
C ALA A 195 18.08 20.46 -5.84
N THR A 196 17.99 21.53 -6.64
CA THR A 196 19.06 22.00 -7.52
C THR A 196 19.65 23.31 -7.02
N ASP A 197 20.83 23.69 -7.47
CA ASP A 197 21.44 24.97 -7.10
C ASP A 197 20.55 26.15 -7.48
N GLU A 198 19.94 26.11 -8.67
CA GLU A 198 19.00 27.13 -9.14
C GLU A 198 17.76 27.20 -8.25
N GLY A 199 17.24 26.04 -7.83
CA GLY A 199 16.12 25.94 -6.90
C GLY A 199 16.47 26.52 -5.53
N CYS A 200 17.61 26.12 -4.96
CA CYS A 200 18.06 26.58 -3.65
C CYS A 200 18.28 28.09 -3.61
N LYS A 201 18.90 28.69 -4.62
CA LYS A 201 19.11 30.14 -4.69
C LYS A 201 17.81 30.95 -4.67
N LYS A 202 16.71 30.40 -5.19
CA LYS A 202 15.38 31.05 -5.20
C LYS A 202 14.55 30.73 -3.95
N ALA A 203 14.96 29.75 -3.16
CA ALA A 203 14.18 29.26 -2.02
C ALA A 203 14.22 30.22 -0.84
N GLN A 204 13.16 30.20 -0.03
CA GLN A 204 13.12 30.92 1.25
C GLN A 204 14.21 30.47 2.23
N LEU A 205 14.67 29.21 2.10
CA LEU A 205 15.82 28.69 2.85
C LEU A 205 17.13 29.44 2.53
N CYS A 206 17.37 29.81 1.27
CA CYS A 206 18.52 30.64 0.93
C CYS A 206 18.33 32.07 1.44
N ILE A 207 17.21 32.69 1.09
CA ILE A 207 16.92 34.10 1.44
C ILE A 207 16.94 34.32 2.95
N GLY A 208 16.36 33.40 3.74
CA GLY A 208 16.27 33.51 5.18
C GLY A 208 17.51 33.00 5.93
N TRP A 209 18.05 31.85 5.51
CA TRP A 209 18.98 31.07 6.33
C TRP A 209 20.35 30.83 5.67
N GLY A 210 20.53 31.27 4.42
CA GLY A 210 21.77 31.06 3.68
C GLY A 210 21.96 29.63 3.19
N LYS A 211 20.90 28.81 3.07
CA LYS A 211 20.97 27.47 2.46
C LYS A 211 20.79 27.58 0.95
N CYS A 212 21.85 27.97 0.24
CA CYS A 212 21.77 28.39 -1.15
C CYS A 212 22.34 27.38 -2.15
N THR A 213 22.98 26.30 -1.69
CA THR A 213 23.63 25.31 -2.54
C THR A 213 22.96 23.95 -2.36
N ALA A 214 22.73 23.24 -3.46
CA ALA A 214 22.26 21.86 -3.43
C ALA A 214 23.42 20.94 -3.03
N LYS A 215 23.17 20.11 -2.01
CA LYS A 215 24.10 19.09 -1.54
C LYS A 215 23.31 17.90 -1.03
N ASP A 216 23.66 16.70 -1.46
CA ASP A 216 22.99 15.45 -1.07
C ASP A 216 21.46 15.50 -1.27
N GLY A 217 21.03 16.12 -2.38
CA GLY A 217 19.63 16.30 -2.75
C GLY A 217 18.85 17.36 -1.96
N ALA A 218 19.49 18.16 -1.12
CA ALA A 218 18.84 19.19 -0.30
C ALA A 218 19.58 20.54 -0.34
N CYS A 219 18.88 21.63 -0.02
CA CYS A 219 19.51 22.92 0.14
C CYS A 219 20.32 23.00 1.45
N ALA A 220 21.59 23.35 1.32
CA ALA A 220 22.56 23.37 2.39
C ALA A 220 23.40 24.65 2.39
N ILE A 221 24.07 24.89 3.53
CA ILE A 221 25.15 25.85 3.66
C ILE A 221 26.44 25.06 3.41
N VAL A 222 27.10 25.34 2.29
CA VAL A 222 28.35 24.69 1.88
C VAL A 222 29.52 25.67 1.97
N SER A 223 29.25 26.97 1.94
CA SER A 223 30.27 28.01 1.97
C SER A 223 29.82 29.29 2.66
N ASN A 224 30.79 30.18 2.96
CA ASN A 224 30.51 31.53 3.42
C ASN A 224 29.69 32.34 2.41
N ALA A 225 29.76 32.02 1.11
CA ALA A 225 28.97 32.71 0.10
C ALA A 225 27.47 32.51 0.36
N ASP A 226 27.06 31.31 0.76
CA ASP A 226 25.66 30.99 1.02
C ASP A 226 25.13 31.79 2.22
N CYS A 227 25.92 31.87 3.29
CA CYS A 227 25.58 32.69 4.45
C CYS A 227 25.45 34.18 4.12
N LYS A 228 26.32 34.69 3.25
CA LYS A 228 26.29 36.10 2.81
C LYS A 228 25.09 36.43 1.94
N LEU A 229 24.56 35.46 1.20
CA LEU A 229 23.33 35.63 0.41
C LEU A 229 22.08 35.71 1.30
N GLY A 230 22.11 35.05 2.47
CA GLY A 230 21.00 35.07 3.43
C GLY A 230 20.85 36.40 4.18
N ASN A 231 19.60 36.75 4.50
CA ASN A 231 19.24 37.96 5.24
C ASN A 231 19.86 38.03 6.64
N ARG A 232 20.16 36.87 7.26
CA ARG A 232 20.80 36.79 8.58
C ARG A 232 22.21 37.34 8.62
N CYS A 233 22.95 37.29 7.51
CA CYS A 233 24.25 37.95 7.48
C CYS A 233 24.09 39.46 7.63
N LYS A 234 23.20 40.08 6.84
CA LYS A 234 22.93 41.53 6.88
C LYS A 234 22.28 41.98 8.19
N GLN A 235 21.32 41.22 8.71
CA GLN A 235 20.55 41.62 9.88
C GLN A 235 21.26 41.32 11.20
N THR A 236 21.83 40.13 11.34
CA THR A 236 22.33 39.61 12.62
C THR A 236 23.80 39.21 12.61
N GLY A 237 24.52 39.47 11.52
CA GLY A 237 25.96 39.20 11.40
C GLY A 237 26.32 37.72 11.26
N LEU A 238 25.36 36.85 10.90
CA LEU A 238 25.63 35.42 10.71
C LEU A 238 26.14 35.18 9.27
N CYS A 239 27.40 35.52 9.02
CA CYS A 239 27.98 35.58 7.67
C CYS A 239 28.98 34.46 7.37
N THR A 240 29.40 33.70 8.38
CA THR A 240 30.43 32.67 8.24
C THR A 240 29.79 31.28 8.36
N ALA A 241 30.06 30.41 7.40
CA ALA A 241 29.63 29.02 7.40
C ALA A 241 30.53 28.17 8.31
N LYS A 242 29.92 27.46 9.24
CA LYS A 242 30.58 26.50 10.12
C LYS A 242 29.61 25.39 10.50
N ASP A 243 29.99 24.13 10.32
CA ASP A 243 29.20 22.95 10.67
C ASP A 243 27.75 22.98 10.11
N GLY A 244 27.60 23.42 8.86
CA GLY A 244 26.30 23.53 8.18
C GLY A 244 25.39 24.64 8.72
N LYS A 245 25.95 25.60 9.47
CA LYS A 245 25.24 26.76 10.04
C LYS A 245 25.93 28.06 9.67
N CYS A 246 25.16 29.13 9.61
CA CYS A 246 25.70 30.49 9.54
C CYS A 246 25.87 31.05 10.94
N ILE A 247 27.09 31.48 11.24
CA ILE A 247 27.51 32.03 12.53
C ILE A 247 28.19 33.38 12.34
N ALA A 248 28.29 34.14 13.43
CA ALA A 248 29.24 35.24 13.54
C ALA A 248 30.56 34.69 14.08
N ASP A 249 31.57 34.58 13.23
CA ASP A 249 32.88 34.03 13.60
C ASP A 249 33.88 35.14 13.94
N LYS A 250 33.73 36.31 13.28
CA LYS A 250 34.65 37.43 13.41
C LYS A 250 33.88 38.71 13.72
N ALA A 251 34.53 39.65 14.43
CA ALA A 251 33.93 40.95 14.72
C ALA A 251 33.45 41.68 13.45
N ALA A 252 34.16 41.51 12.32
CA ALA A 252 33.75 42.06 11.02
C ALA A 252 32.35 41.59 10.58
N ASP A 253 31.97 40.33 10.89
CA ASP A 253 30.65 39.80 10.57
C ASP A 253 29.55 40.57 11.32
N CYS A 254 29.81 40.95 12.57
CA CYS A 254 28.89 41.71 13.42
C CYS A 254 28.89 43.20 13.08
N GLN A 255 30.06 43.79 12.83
CA GLN A 255 30.22 45.21 12.58
C GLN A 255 29.47 45.68 11.33
N GLN A 256 29.41 44.86 10.28
CA GLN A 256 28.66 45.19 9.07
C GLN A 256 27.13 45.07 9.23
N ALA A 257 26.67 44.35 10.26
CA ALA A 257 25.27 43.98 10.42
C ALA A 257 24.44 45.07 11.10
N GLU A 258 23.14 45.07 10.81
CA GLU A 258 22.17 46.02 11.39
C GLU A 258 22.08 45.90 12.92
N ILE A 259 22.30 44.72 13.48
CA ILE A 259 22.31 44.51 14.93
C ILE A 259 23.43 45.30 15.65
N CYS A 260 24.59 45.48 15.02
CA CYS A 260 25.63 46.35 15.58
C CYS A 260 25.21 47.82 15.49
N LYS A 261 24.73 48.25 14.31
CA LYS A 261 24.34 49.66 14.06
C LYS A 261 23.18 50.13 14.93
N LYS A 262 22.20 49.26 15.19
CA LYS A 262 20.95 49.63 15.88
C LYS A 262 20.98 49.40 17.38
N VAL A 263 21.66 48.34 17.84
CA VAL A 263 21.61 47.93 19.26
C VAL A 263 23.00 47.68 19.88
N GLY A 264 24.08 48.02 19.16
CA GLY A 264 25.45 48.00 19.68
C GLY A 264 26.07 46.62 19.83
N ARG A 265 25.48 45.56 19.26
CA ARG A 265 26.05 44.21 19.31
C ARG A 265 27.08 44.00 18.21
N CYS A 266 28.32 44.42 18.45
CA CYS A 266 29.37 44.52 17.44
C CYS A 266 30.50 43.47 17.58
N ARG A 267 30.47 42.61 18.60
CA ARG A 267 31.51 41.59 18.85
C ARG A 267 30.99 40.20 18.53
N ALA A 268 31.80 39.38 17.86
CA ALA A 268 31.47 37.98 17.64
C ALA A 268 31.85 37.16 18.88
N LYS A 269 30.89 36.41 19.41
CA LYS A 269 31.08 35.48 20.52
C LYS A 269 30.05 34.36 20.45
N ASP A 270 30.49 33.12 20.68
CA ASP A 270 29.67 31.91 20.66
C ASP A 270 28.76 31.79 19.41
N GLY A 271 29.32 32.19 18.26
CA GLY A 271 28.65 32.16 16.95
C GLY A 271 27.58 33.23 16.75
N LYS A 272 27.49 34.24 17.63
CA LYS A 272 26.49 35.32 17.61
C LYS A 272 27.15 36.68 17.81
N CYS A 273 26.38 37.74 17.59
CA CYS A 273 26.81 39.11 17.87
C CYS A 273 26.36 39.56 19.26
N GLU A 274 27.31 40.09 20.03
CA GLU A 274 27.16 40.62 21.39
C GLU A 274 27.75 42.03 21.52
N LYS A 275 27.48 42.72 22.64
CA LYS A 275 27.95 44.09 22.91
C LYS A 275 29.48 44.16 23.10
#